data_AF-A0A1X2HDS6-F1
#
_entry.id   AF-A0A1X2HDS6-F1
#
_cell.length_a   1.000
_cell.length_b   1.000
_cell.length_c   1.000
_cell.angle_alpha   90.00
_cell.angle_beta   90.00
_cell.angle_gamma   90.00
#
_symmetry.space_group_name_H-M   'P 1'
#
loop_
_entity.id
_entity.type
_entity.pdbx_description
1 polymer ?
#
loop_
_entity_poly.entity_id
_entity_poly.type
_entity_poly.pdbx_seq_one_letter_code
_entity_poly.pdbx_strand_id
1 'polypeptide(L)'
;MIILFDRIHDLYTSMSLSSLILIELGVFVICLHWCLPQRHRQARTIRLSASPQHIWRIIFDTGNYSIWRSHVVSVSDLRQDEDGGLQFLEHVARTRQHLEHKQQQRQQQQQHKQQATSFSQQQQQASPAPLFNTRVRAITMKRMSSDVIVRQDRARTTKKKQQETSFEREWEICVRAESRAESTVTLTETVKSKGYLARWLGPILGFHRVSHRFLVDLAREVERQQKQRITTTVLCDSPADLKQQHQDEWDTISEIYVKAPALASTVS
;
A
#
# COMPACT_ATOMS: atom_id res chain seq x y z
N MET A 1 54.36 8.35 -21.24
CA MET A 1 53.02 8.14 -21.85
C MET A 1 53.10 7.39 -23.17
N ILE A 2 53.97 7.80 -24.12
CA ILE A 2 54.11 7.18 -25.45
C ILE A 2 54.49 5.68 -25.35
N ILE A 3 55.52 5.32 -24.57
CA ILE A 3 55.96 3.93 -24.37
C ILE A 3 54.87 3.01 -23.80
N LEU A 4 53.91 3.57 -23.05
CA LEU A 4 52.82 2.79 -22.46
C LEU A 4 51.76 2.45 -23.52
N PHE A 5 51.55 3.35 -24.49
CA PHE A 5 50.55 3.19 -25.54
C PHE A 5 50.97 2.10 -26.53
N ASP A 6 52.25 2.09 -26.92
CA ASP A 6 52.79 1.07 -27.84
C ASP A 6 52.67 -0.34 -27.25
N ARG A 7 53.00 -0.50 -25.96
CA ARG A 7 52.88 -1.80 -25.27
C ARG A 7 51.45 -2.31 -25.14
N ILE A 8 50.48 -1.41 -25.01
CA ILE A 8 49.05 -1.78 -24.96
C ILE A 8 48.57 -2.22 -26.34
N HIS A 9 49.01 -1.53 -27.39
CA HIS A 9 48.68 -1.89 -28.77
C HIS A 9 49.22 -3.28 -29.15
N ASP A 10 50.49 -3.57 -28.83
CA ASP A 10 51.11 -4.88 -29.09
C ASP A 10 50.39 -6.01 -28.34
N LEU A 11 50.00 -5.76 -27.09
CA LEU A 11 49.18 -6.71 -26.32
C LEU A 11 47.83 -6.96 -26.99
N TYR A 12 47.16 -5.90 -27.45
CA TYR A 12 45.85 -6.01 -28.11
C TYR A 12 45.94 -6.80 -29.42
N THR A 13 47.00 -6.58 -30.21
CA THR A 13 47.20 -7.29 -31.49
C THR A 13 47.59 -8.77 -31.34
N SER A 14 48.18 -9.16 -30.22
CA SER A 14 48.63 -10.53 -29.96
C SER A 14 47.58 -11.43 -29.31
N MET A 15 46.47 -10.86 -28.82
CA MET A 15 45.38 -11.61 -28.20
C MET A 15 44.42 -12.18 -29.24
N SER A 16 43.89 -13.37 -28.96
CA SER A 16 42.78 -13.92 -29.74
C SER A 16 41.53 -13.07 -29.58
N LEU A 17 40.69 -13.01 -30.63
CA LEU A 17 39.42 -12.27 -30.63
C LEU A 17 38.55 -12.60 -29.41
N SER A 18 38.48 -13.88 -29.02
CA SER A 18 37.70 -14.32 -27.86
C SER A 18 38.18 -13.69 -26.56
N SER A 19 39.49 -13.55 -26.38
CA SER A 19 40.06 -12.93 -25.18
C SER A 19 39.76 -11.42 -25.14
N LEU A 20 39.82 -10.74 -26.29
CA LEU A 20 39.44 -9.33 -26.39
C LEU A 20 37.97 -9.12 -26.02
N ILE A 21 37.06 -9.94 -26.55
CA ILE A 21 35.62 -9.89 -26.22
C ILE A 21 35.39 -10.10 -24.72
N LEU A 22 36.09 -11.05 -24.08
CA LEU A 22 35.95 -11.29 -22.64
C LEU A 22 36.44 -10.11 -21.80
N ILE A 23 37.55 -9.46 -22.20
CA ILE A 23 38.07 -8.28 -21.52
C ILE A 23 37.08 -7.11 -21.68
N GLU A 24 36.62 -6.84 -22.89
CA GLU A 24 35.65 -5.77 -23.16
C GLU A 24 34.34 -5.99 -22.40
N LEU A 25 33.82 -7.22 -22.39
CA LEU A 25 32.63 -7.58 -21.62
C LEU A 25 32.88 -7.39 -20.10
N GLY A 26 34.05 -7.79 -19.60
CA GLY A 26 34.44 -7.60 -18.20
C GLY A 26 34.50 -6.12 -17.80
N VAL A 27 35.17 -5.29 -18.61
CA VAL A 27 35.22 -3.84 -18.41
C VAL A 27 33.83 -3.23 -18.47
N PHE A 28 33.00 -3.63 -19.44
CA PHE A 28 31.62 -3.17 -19.56
C PHE A 28 30.79 -3.49 -18.30
N VAL A 29 30.89 -4.70 -17.75
CA VAL A 29 30.20 -5.09 -16.51
C VAL A 29 30.67 -4.25 -15.31
N ILE A 30 31.97 -3.96 -15.20
CA ILE A 30 32.52 -3.10 -14.14
C ILE A 30 32.01 -1.67 -14.28
N CYS A 31 32.05 -1.10 -15.49
CA CYS A 31 31.51 0.23 -15.76
C CYS A 31 30.02 0.30 -15.42
N LEU A 32 29.22 -0.68 -15.86
CA LEU A 32 27.80 -0.76 -15.50
C LEU A 32 27.59 -0.82 -13.98
N HIS A 33 28.42 -1.57 -13.24
CA HIS A 33 28.32 -1.63 -11.79
C HIS A 33 28.48 -0.25 -11.12
N TRP A 34 29.39 0.57 -11.64
CA TRP A 34 29.67 1.91 -11.13
C TRP A 34 28.64 2.95 -11.60
N CYS A 35 28.10 2.79 -12.80
CA CYS A 35 27.07 3.69 -13.34
C CYS A 35 25.68 3.43 -12.72
N LEU A 36 25.37 2.22 -12.25
CA LEU A 36 24.06 1.91 -11.69
C LEU A 36 23.91 2.48 -10.27
N PRO A 37 22.86 3.28 -10.01
CA PRO A 37 22.65 3.89 -8.70
C PRO A 37 22.38 2.81 -7.65
N GLN A 38 23.02 2.94 -6.48
CA GLN A 38 22.81 2.01 -5.37
C GLN A 38 21.43 2.18 -4.70
N ARG A 39 20.83 3.35 -4.88
CA ARG A 39 19.54 3.74 -4.32
C ARG A 39 18.63 4.16 -5.46
N HIS A 40 17.48 3.50 -5.56
CA HIS A 40 16.41 3.89 -6.45
C HIS A 40 15.31 4.55 -5.65
N ARG A 41 14.89 5.75 -6.05
CA ARG A 41 13.80 6.49 -5.42
C ARG A 41 12.68 6.68 -6.44
N GLN A 42 11.46 6.30 -6.08
CA GLN A 42 10.27 6.57 -6.89
C GLN A 42 9.16 7.13 -5.98
N ALA A 43 8.59 8.27 -6.36
CA ALA A 43 7.41 8.82 -5.73
C ALA A 43 6.16 8.49 -6.56
N ARG A 44 5.06 8.18 -5.88
CA ARG A 44 3.73 7.97 -6.48
C ARG A 44 2.69 8.69 -5.65
N THR A 45 1.75 9.31 -6.33
CA THR A 45 0.72 10.13 -5.69
C THR A 45 -0.65 9.66 -6.13
N ILE A 46 -1.59 9.57 -5.18
CA ILE A 46 -3.01 9.32 -5.44
C ILE A 46 -3.86 10.33 -4.67
N ARG A 47 -5.02 10.64 -5.21
CA ARG A 47 -6.05 11.43 -4.52
C ARG A 47 -7.08 10.49 -3.91
N LEU A 48 -7.48 10.76 -2.67
CA LEU A 48 -8.44 9.98 -1.93
C LEU A 48 -9.53 10.90 -1.35
N SER A 49 -10.79 10.52 -1.50
CA SER A 49 -11.95 11.20 -0.91
C SER A 49 -12.10 10.86 0.58
N ALA A 50 -11.06 11.10 1.36
CA ALA A 50 -11.05 10.96 2.80
C ALA A 50 -10.18 12.03 3.46
N SER A 51 -10.48 12.37 4.72
CA SER A 51 -9.63 13.24 5.53
C SER A 51 -8.30 12.56 5.90
N PRO A 52 -7.21 13.32 6.17
CA PRO A 52 -5.92 12.73 6.52
C PRO A 52 -5.98 11.83 7.74
N GLN A 53 -6.75 12.23 8.76
CA GLN A 53 -6.92 11.47 10.00
C GLN A 53 -7.58 10.12 9.73
N HIS A 54 -8.52 10.07 8.77
CA HIS A 54 -9.17 8.83 8.40
C HIS A 54 -8.21 7.88 7.68
N ILE A 55 -7.42 8.41 6.73
CA ILE A 55 -6.38 7.65 6.02
C ILE A 55 -5.36 7.09 7.01
N TRP A 56 -4.91 7.91 7.97
CA TRP A 56 -3.99 7.46 9.00
C TRP A 56 -4.56 6.36 9.88
N ARG A 57 -5.84 6.46 10.25
CA ARG A 57 -6.52 5.40 11.01
C ARG A 57 -6.50 4.08 10.24
N ILE A 58 -6.76 4.09 8.93
CA ILE A 58 -6.71 2.86 8.09
C ILE A 58 -5.29 2.30 8.03
N ILE A 59 -4.29 3.17 7.83
CA ILE A 59 -2.88 2.77 7.72
C ILE A 59 -2.34 2.17 9.03
N PHE A 60 -2.76 2.71 10.18
CA PHE A 60 -2.34 2.27 11.51
C PHE A 60 -3.19 1.17 12.13
N ASP A 61 -4.35 0.83 11.55
CA ASP A 61 -5.19 -0.26 12.03
C ASP A 61 -4.55 -1.62 11.69
N THR A 62 -3.65 -2.07 12.57
CA THR A 62 -2.97 -3.36 12.44
C THR A 62 -3.92 -4.54 12.59
N GLY A 63 -5.05 -4.38 13.29
CA GLY A 63 -6.06 -5.42 13.48
C GLY A 63 -6.73 -5.79 12.16
N ASN A 64 -7.11 -4.77 11.37
CA ASN A 64 -7.73 -4.97 10.06
C ASN A 64 -6.74 -4.94 8.89
N TYR A 65 -5.44 -4.79 9.15
CA TYR A 65 -4.42 -4.65 8.10
C TYR A 65 -4.41 -5.80 7.08
N SER A 66 -4.56 -7.05 7.52
CA SER A 66 -4.63 -8.22 6.64
C SER A 66 -5.96 -8.36 5.86
N ILE A 67 -6.96 -7.54 6.20
CA ILE A 67 -8.28 -7.53 5.55
C ILE A 67 -8.20 -6.72 4.27
N TRP A 68 -7.69 -5.49 4.37
CA TRP A 68 -7.62 -4.55 3.24
C TRP A 68 -6.36 -4.71 2.39
N ARG A 69 -5.26 -5.24 2.96
CA ARG A 69 -4.05 -5.56 2.19
C ARG A 69 -4.18 -6.92 1.51
N SER A 70 -4.24 -6.90 0.17
CA SER A 70 -4.54 -8.08 -0.65
C SER A 70 -3.52 -9.23 -0.50
N HIS A 71 -2.23 -8.92 -0.30
CA HIS A 71 -1.15 -9.92 -0.23
C HIS A 71 -0.76 -10.34 1.19
N VAL A 72 -1.35 -9.73 2.21
CA VAL A 72 -0.99 -9.97 3.61
C VAL A 72 -1.92 -11.03 4.16
N VAL A 73 -1.37 -12.17 4.58
CA VAL A 73 -2.13 -13.27 5.18
C VAL A 73 -2.52 -12.90 6.61
N SER A 74 -1.53 -12.48 7.39
CA SER A 74 -1.69 -12.11 8.80
C SER A 74 -0.60 -11.11 9.22
N VAL A 75 -0.82 -10.48 10.37
CA VAL A 75 0.15 -9.65 11.06
C VAL A 75 0.41 -10.27 12.43
N SER A 76 1.66 -10.36 12.86
CA SER A 76 2.04 -10.84 14.20
C SER A 76 2.99 -9.87 14.89
N ASP A 77 3.18 -10.08 16.20
CA ASP A 77 4.17 -9.40 17.04
C ASP A 77 4.12 -7.87 16.97
N LEU A 78 3.01 -7.29 17.45
CA LEU A 78 2.91 -5.84 17.60
C LEU A 78 3.75 -5.39 18.80
N ARG A 79 4.79 -4.60 18.53
CA ARG A 79 5.56 -3.91 19.55
C ARG A 79 5.45 -2.41 19.31
N GLN A 80 5.16 -1.68 20.38
CA GLN A 80 5.28 -0.24 20.36
C GLN A 80 6.71 0.11 20.76
N ASP A 81 7.36 0.94 19.96
CA ASP A 81 8.68 1.48 20.24
C ASP A 81 8.58 2.57 21.32
N GLU A 82 9.67 2.84 22.03
CA GLU A 82 9.71 3.88 23.08
C GLU A 82 9.39 5.27 22.50
N ASP A 83 9.75 5.48 21.23
CA ASP A 83 9.45 6.69 20.45
C ASP A 83 7.98 6.75 19.95
N GLY A 84 7.11 5.83 20.39
CA GLY A 84 5.73 5.71 19.88
C GLY A 84 5.63 5.14 18.46
N GLY A 85 6.72 4.58 17.93
CA GLY A 85 6.72 3.82 16.68
C GLY A 85 5.96 2.50 16.79
N LEU A 86 5.49 1.96 15.67
CA LEU A 86 4.84 0.65 15.61
C LEU A 86 5.72 -0.33 14.84
N GLN A 87 6.02 -1.47 15.45
CA GLN A 87 6.77 -2.55 14.84
C GLN A 87 5.90 -3.80 14.78
N PHE A 88 5.83 -4.44 13.62
CA PHE A 88 5.08 -5.69 13.45
C PHE A 88 5.66 -6.57 12.34
N LEU A 89 5.31 -7.85 12.35
CA LEU A 89 5.68 -8.80 11.31
C LEU A 89 4.51 -9.00 10.32
N GLU A 90 4.75 -8.68 9.06
CA GLU A 90 3.82 -8.90 7.96
C GLU A 90 4.08 -10.28 7.31
N HIS A 91 3.09 -11.18 7.36
CA HIS A 91 3.15 -12.49 6.73
C HIS A 91 2.54 -12.42 5.34
N VAL A 92 3.38 -12.50 4.30
CA VAL A 92 2.96 -12.29 2.91
C VAL A 92 2.83 -13.62 2.17
N ALA A 93 1.74 -13.79 1.41
CA ALA A 93 1.53 -14.95 0.55
C ALA A 93 2.56 -14.98 -0.60
N ARG A 94 3.21 -16.13 -0.83
CA ARG A 94 4.19 -16.30 -1.91
C ARG A 94 3.55 -16.60 -3.27
N THR A 95 2.48 -17.39 -3.27
CA THR A 95 1.84 -17.92 -4.48
C THR A 95 0.37 -17.49 -4.56
N ARG A 96 -0.15 -17.41 -5.79
CA ARG A 96 -1.57 -17.09 -6.05
C ARG A 96 -2.51 -18.11 -5.43
N GLN A 97 -2.14 -19.40 -5.44
CA GLN A 97 -2.89 -20.47 -4.78
C GLN A 97 -3.14 -20.19 -3.30
N HIS A 98 -2.19 -19.57 -2.59
CA HIS A 98 -2.40 -19.19 -1.19
C HIS A 98 -3.45 -18.09 -1.03
N LEU A 99 -3.54 -17.17 -1.99
CA LEU A 99 -4.57 -16.13 -2.01
C LEU A 99 -5.95 -16.73 -2.27
N GLU A 100 -6.03 -17.68 -3.21
CA GLU A 100 -7.27 -18.39 -3.53
C GLU A 100 -7.77 -19.21 -2.34
N HIS A 101 -6.90 -19.95 -1.66
CA HIS A 101 -7.27 -20.68 -0.45
C HIS A 101 -7.75 -19.74 0.67
N LYS A 102 -7.07 -18.59 0.87
CA LYS A 102 -7.51 -17.56 1.83
C LYS A 102 -8.91 -17.02 1.48
N GLN A 103 -9.18 -16.81 0.19
CA GLN A 103 -10.50 -16.36 -0.27
C GLN A 103 -11.58 -17.42 -0.03
N GLN A 104 -11.30 -18.69 -0.36
CA GLN A 104 -12.21 -19.82 -0.09
C GLN A 104 -12.50 -19.93 1.41
N GLN A 105 -11.49 -19.83 2.26
CA GLN A 105 -11.66 -19.88 3.71
C GLN A 105 -12.54 -18.72 4.23
N ARG A 106 -12.39 -17.51 3.68
CA ARG A 106 -13.26 -16.37 4.00
C ARG A 106 -14.71 -16.61 3.55
N GLN A 107 -14.92 -17.18 2.38
CA GLN A 107 -16.26 -17.51 1.89
C GLN A 107 -16.93 -18.57 2.77
N GLN A 108 -16.21 -19.63 3.15
CA GLN A 108 -16.70 -20.65 4.07
C GLN A 108 -17.06 -20.06 5.44
N GLN A 109 -16.21 -19.19 6.01
CA GLN A 109 -16.52 -18.51 7.27
C GLN A 109 -17.77 -17.62 7.19
N GLN A 110 -18.01 -16.96 6.06
CA GLN A 110 -19.22 -16.17 5.84
C GLN A 110 -20.47 -17.05 5.72
N GLN A 111 -20.38 -18.16 4.99
CA GLN A 111 -21.47 -19.15 4.89
C GLN A 111 -21.79 -19.75 6.26
N HIS A 112 -20.78 -20.14 7.03
CA HIS A 112 -20.98 -20.63 8.40
C HIS A 112 -21.56 -19.56 9.31
N LYS A 113 -21.15 -18.28 9.20
CA LYS A 113 -21.78 -17.20 9.98
C LYS A 113 -23.26 -17.01 9.66
N GLN A 114 -23.66 -17.13 8.39
CA GLN A 114 -25.06 -17.06 7.98
C GLN A 114 -25.88 -18.24 8.48
N GLN A 115 -25.28 -19.45 8.53
CA GLN A 115 -25.93 -20.65 9.07
C GLN A 115 -25.95 -20.68 10.61
N ALA A 116 -24.93 -20.13 11.26
CA ALA A 116 -24.80 -20.10 12.72
C ALA A 116 -25.61 -18.98 13.38
N THR A 117 -26.17 -18.04 12.62
CA THR A 117 -27.15 -17.05 13.13
C THR A 117 -28.43 -17.68 13.69
N SER A 118 -28.62 -19.00 13.57
CA SER A 118 -29.74 -19.74 14.18
C SER A 118 -29.36 -20.66 15.35
N PHE A 119 -28.08 -20.90 15.68
CA PHE A 119 -27.71 -21.77 16.80
C PHE A 119 -26.39 -21.32 17.48
N SER A 120 -26.56 -20.67 18.63
CA SER A 120 -25.67 -20.47 19.78
C SER A 120 -24.17 -20.19 19.63
N GLN A 121 -23.81 -19.13 20.37
CA GLN A 121 -22.55 -18.90 21.06
C GLN A 121 -21.98 -20.18 21.71
N GLN A 122 -20.74 -20.55 21.35
CA GLN A 122 -19.70 -21.13 22.22
C GLN A 122 -18.77 -22.01 21.38
N GLN A 123 -17.73 -21.40 20.82
CA GLN A 123 -16.37 -21.96 20.75
C GLN A 123 -15.47 -21.00 19.98
N GLN A 124 -14.73 -20.16 20.72
CA GLN A 124 -13.56 -19.48 20.18
C GLN A 124 -12.44 -20.51 20.04
N GLN A 125 -12.46 -21.21 18.90
CA GLN A 125 -11.43 -22.18 18.57
C GLN A 125 -10.17 -21.43 18.12
N ALA A 126 -9.05 -21.72 18.79
CA ALA A 126 -7.75 -21.13 18.51
C ALA A 126 -7.40 -21.26 17.03
N SER A 127 -7.09 -20.13 16.40
CA SER A 127 -6.80 -20.05 14.97
C SER A 127 -5.62 -20.99 14.65
N PRO A 128 -5.80 -22.02 13.82
CA PRO A 128 -4.72 -22.98 13.53
C PRO A 128 -3.53 -22.24 12.91
N ALA A 129 -2.33 -22.62 13.35
CA ALA A 129 -1.08 -22.05 12.85
C ALA A 129 -1.03 -22.21 11.31
N PRO A 130 -0.66 -21.16 10.56
CA PRO A 130 -0.64 -21.24 9.10
C PRO A 130 0.40 -22.26 8.63
N LEU A 131 -0.06 -23.35 8.01
CA LEU A 131 0.73 -24.45 7.43
C LEU A 131 1.58 -24.05 6.21
N PHE A 132 1.57 -22.78 5.79
CA PHE A 132 2.12 -22.36 4.50
C PHE A 132 3.41 -21.57 4.66
N ASN A 133 4.33 -21.76 3.71
CA ASN A 133 5.54 -20.96 3.56
C ASN A 133 5.20 -19.50 3.21
N THR A 134 5.01 -18.66 4.23
CA THR A 134 4.87 -17.21 4.06
C THR A 134 6.25 -16.56 3.89
N ARG A 135 6.28 -15.37 3.29
CA ARG A 135 7.43 -14.48 3.39
C ARG A 135 7.17 -13.53 4.54
N VAL A 136 8.03 -13.54 5.54
CA VAL A 136 7.92 -12.64 6.69
C VAL A 136 8.68 -11.35 6.40
N ARG A 137 8.05 -10.21 6.70
CA ARG A 137 8.67 -8.89 6.62
C ARG A 137 8.54 -8.20 7.96
N ALA A 138 9.64 -7.66 8.47
CA ALA A 138 9.61 -6.77 9.62
C ALA A 138 9.27 -5.37 9.12
N ILE A 139 8.15 -4.84 9.61
CA ILE A 139 7.67 -3.50 9.29
C ILE A 139 7.87 -2.63 10.52
N THR A 140 8.50 -1.48 10.33
CA THR A 140 8.62 -0.43 11.34
C THR A 140 7.93 0.81 10.78
N MET A 141 7.02 1.40 11.54
CA MET A 141 6.33 2.63 11.18
C MET A 141 6.61 3.68 12.25
N LYS A 142 7.24 4.78 11.84
CA LYS A 142 7.53 5.92 12.70
C LYS A 142 6.83 7.15 12.14
N ARG A 143 6.03 7.81 12.98
CA ARG A 143 5.42 9.08 12.63
C ARG A 143 6.46 10.18 12.80
N MET A 144 6.76 10.90 11.71
CA MET A 144 7.74 11.98 11.72
C MET A 144 7.07 13.34 11.95
N SER A 145 5.86 13.52 11.44
CA SER A 145 5.05 14.73 11.63
C SER A 145 3.55 14.41 11.59
N SER A 146 2.68 15.43 11.66
CA SER A 146 1.24 15.25 11.49
C SER A 146 0.88 14.59 10.15
N ASP A 147 1.68 14.87 9.13
CA ASP A 147 1.40 14.62 7.72
C ASP A 147 2.36 13.61 7.09
N VAL A 148 3.40 13.19 7.82
CA VAL A 148 4.46 12.31 7.30
C VAL A 148 4.70 11.13 8.23
N ILE A 149 4.70 9.94 7.64
CA ILE A 149 5.10 8.68 8.26
C ILE A 149 6.22 8.07 7.44
N VAL A 150 7.25 7.59 8.13
CA VAL A 150 8.26 6.74 7.54
C VAL A 150 7.95 5.30 7.91
N ARG A 151 7.79 4.46 6.89
CA ARG A 151 7.61 3.02 7.00
C ARG A 151 8.85 2.33 6.43
N GLN A 152 9.51 1.53 7.22
CA GLN A 152 10.64 0.72 6.79
C GLN A 152 10.20 -0.75 6.64
N ASP A 153 10.48 -1.35 5.48
CA ASP A 153 10.22 -2.76 5.18
C ASP A 153 11.55 -3.50 5.08
N ARG A 154 11.80 -4.37 6.06
CA ARG A 154 12.96 -5.26 6.10
C ARG A 154 12.51 -6.69 5.93
N ALA A 155 12.96 -7.33 4.86
CA ALA A 155 12.72 -8.76 4.69
C ALA A 155 13.49 -9.53 5.78
N ARG A 156 12.83 -10.46 6.47
CA ARG A 156 13.48 -11.31 7.46
C ARG A 156 13.59 -12.72 6.91
N THR A 157 14.82 -13.24 6.83
CA THR A 157 15.03 -14.66 6.53
C THR A 157 14.93 -15.47 7.81
N THR A 158 14.14 -16.54 7.80
CA THR A 158 13.97 -17.43 8.97
C THR A 158 15.19 -18.31 9.24
N LYS A 159 16.19 -18.34 8.34
CA LYS A 159 17.41 -19.13 8.53
C LYS A 159 18.36 -18.43 9.52
N LYS A 160 18.87 -19.18 10.51
CA LYS A 160 19.80 -18.73 11.58
C LYS A 160 21.09 -18.07 11.07
N LYS A 161 21.49 -18.30 9.82
CA LYS A 161 22.56 -17.50 9.19
C LYS A 161 21.94 -16.20 8.71
N GLN A 162 22.29 -15.12 9.40
CA GLN A 162 21.95 -13.72 9.15
C GLN A 162 22.46 -13.28 7.77
N GLN A 163 21.90 -13.87 6.71
CA GLN A 163 22.20 -13.47 5.35
C GLN A 163 21.46 -12.15 5.15
N GLU A 164 22.23 -11.06 5.17
CA GLU A 164 21.70 -9.73 4.87
C GLU A 164 20.88 -9.82 3.59
N THR A 165 19.63 -9.36 3.67
CA THR A 165 18.76 -9.36 2.50
C THR A 165 19.35 -8.41 1.47
N SER A 166 19.32 -8.82 0.20
CA SER A 166 19.84 -8.02 -0.91
C SER A 166 19.10 -6.69 -1.12
N PHE A 167 17.96 -6.51 -0.45
CA PHE A 167 17.11 -5.33 -0.54
C PHE A 167 16.69 -4.83 0.84
N GLU A 168 16.79 -3.53 1.03
CA GLU A 168 16.12 -2.78 2.09
C GLU A 168 15.18 -1.76 1.42
N ARG A 169 13.96 -1.65 1.94
CA ARG A 169 12.96 -0.72 1.42
C ARG A 169 12.53 0.24 2.49
N GLU A 170 12.44 1.49 2.10
CA GLU A 170 12.04 2.59 2.96
C GLU A 170 10.96 3.37 2.21
N TRP A 171 9.82 3.52 2.84
CA TRP A 171 8.67 4.24 2.32
C TRP A 171 8.47 5.48 3.18
N GLU A 172 8.37 6.62 2.52
CA GLU A 172 7.94 7.86 3.13
C GLU A 172 6.52 8.13 2.61
N ILE A 173 5.54 8.03 3.49
CA ILE A 173 4.13 8.27 3.18
C ILE A 173 3.80 9.65 3.70
N CYS A 174 3.43 10.55 2.79
CA CYS A 174 2.96 11.89 3.11
C CYS A 174 1.48 11.99 2.74
N VAL A 175 0.63 12.36 3.71
CA VAL A 175 -0.80 12.60 3.51
C VAL A 175 -1.05 14.09 3.74
N ARG A 176 -1.44 14.79 2.68
CA ARG A 176 -1.74 16.22 2.71
C ARG A 176 -3.23 16.43 2.49
N ALA A 177 -3.85 17.26 3.32
CA ALA A 177 -5.22 17.71 3.07
C ALA A 177 -5.24 18.60 1.83
N GLU A 178 -6.10 18.29 0.86
CA GLU A 178 -6.47 19.23 -0.21
C GLU A 178 -7.75 19.98 0.18
N SER A 179 -8.70 19.30 0.83
CA SER A 179 -9.92 19.88 1.38
C SER A 179 -10.30 19.19 2.70
N ARG A 180 -11.45 19.55 3.31
CA ARG A 180 -11.96 18.87 4.52
C ARG A 180 -12.28 17.39 4.28
N ALA A 181 -12.65 17.03 3.05
CA ALA A 181 -13.09 15.69 2.68
C ALA A 181 -12.11 14.96 1.74
N GLU A 182 -11.12 15.66 1.20
CA GLU A 182 -10.18 15.09 0.22
C GLU A 182 -8.73 15.28 0.65
N SER A 183 -7.93 14.26 0.40
CA SER A 183 -6.51 14.27 0.70
C SER A 183 -5.70 13.66 -0.44
N THR A 184 -4.49 14.18 -0.60
CA THR A 184 -3.49 13.62 -1.49
C THR A 184 -2.48 12.81 -0.70
N VAL A 185 -2.33 11.54 -1.09
CA VAL A 185 -1.35 10.62 -0.52
C VAL A 185 -0.20 10.47 -1.48
N THR A 186 0.98 10.91 -1.07
CA THR A 186 2.23 10.71 -1.80
C THR A 186 3.06 9.66 -1.06
N LEU A 187 3.35 8.54 -1.72
CA LEU A 187 4.24 7.49 -1.24
C LEU A 187 5.54 7.55 -2.02
N THR A 188 6.63 7.87 -1.32
CA THR A 188 7.98 7.85 -1.85
C THR A 188 8.69 6.59 -1.40
N GLU A 189 8.98 5.68 -2.31
CA GLU A 189 9.70 4.46 -2.05
C GLU A 189 11.18 4.63 -2.43
N THR A 190 12.05 4.40 -1.45
CA THR A 190 13.49 4.28 -1.62
C THR A 190 13.89 2.81 -1.46
N VAL A 191 14.48 2.23 -2.50
CA VAL A 191 15.00 0.86 -2.50
C VAL A 191 16.52 0.92 -2.50
N LYS A 192 17.13 0.36 -1.45
CA LYS A 192 18.59 0.16 -1.35
C LYS A 192 18.89 -1.27 -1.76
N SER A 193 19.82 -1.45 -2.69
CA SER A 193 20.21 -2.77 -3.17
C SER A 193 21.72 -3.00 -3.02
N LYS A 194 22.09 -4.07 -2.33
CA LYS A 194 23.50 -4.40 -2.07
C LYS A 194 24.15 -5.18 -3.21
N GLY A 195 23.38 -5.87 -4.06
CA GLY A 195 23.90 -6.73 -5.14
C GLY A 195 23.83 -6.10 -6.55
N TYR A 196 24.75 -6.50 -7.44
CA TYR A 196 24.78 -6.02 -8.83
C TYR A 196 23.56 -6.49 -9.65
N LEU A 197 23.23 -7.80 -9.60
CA LEU A 197 22.05 -8.36 -10.27
C LEU A 197 20.77 -7.68 -9.77
N ALA A 198 20.75 -7.39 -8.48
CA ALA A 198 19.65 -6.68 -7.85
C ALA A 198 19.47 -5.28 -8.46
N ARG A 199 20.54 -4.49 -8.61
CA ARG A 199 20.48 -3.17 -9.27
C ARG A 199 20.00 -3.25 -10.71
N TRP A 200 20.53 -4.20 -11.48
CA TRP A 200 20.25 -4.31 -12.92
C TRP A 200 18.86 -4.89 -13.22
N LEU A 201 18.50 -6.01 -12.62
CA LEU A 201 17.20 -6.67 -12.83
C LEU A 201 16.07 -5.99 -12.06
N GLY A 202 16.41 -5.19 -11.07
CA GLY A 202 15.47 -4.58 -10.15
C GLY A 202 14.28 -3.85 -10.76
N PRO A 203 14.52 -2.89 -11.67
CA PRO A 203 13.46 -2.21 -12.41
C PRO A 203 12.57 -3.20 -13.18
N ILE A 204 13.16 -4.20 -13.84
CA ILE A 204 12.47 -5.21 -14.65
C ILE A 204 11.61 -6.13 -13.76
N LEU A 205 12.15 -6.55 -12.61
CA LEU A 205 11.46 -7.38 -11.63
C LEU A 205 10.38 -6.62 -10.85
N GLY A 206 10.27 -5.30 -11.07
CA GLY A 206 9.20 -4.48 -10.54
C GLY A 206 9.36 -4.17 -9.05
N PHE A 207 10.51 -3.60 -8.65
CA PHE A 207 10.75 -3.09 -7.30
C PHE A 207 9.56 -2.34 -6.70
N HIS A 208 8.96 -1.47 -7.51
CA HIS A 208 7.91 -0.57 -7.09
C HIS A 208 6.49 -1.12 -7.27
N ARG A 209 6.35 -2.41 -7.61
CA ARG A 209 5.02 -3.06 -7.66
C ARG A 209 4.38 -3.12 -6.27
N VAL A 210 5.17 -3.19 -5.21
CA VAL A 210 4.66 -3.31 -3.84
C VAL A 210 4.06 -2.01 -3.35
N SER A 211 4.72 -0.87 -3.58
CA SER A 211 4.19 0.47 -3.25
C SER A 211 2.95 0.80 -4.09
N HIS A 212 2.95 0.47 -5.38
CA HIS A 212 1.74 0.59 -6.21
C HIS A 212 0.57 -0.19 -5.64
N ARG A 213 0.76 -1.47 -5.31
CA ARG A 213 -0.32 -2.30 -4.75
C ARG A 213 -0.81 -1.76 -3.40
N PHE A 214 0.10 -1.22 -2.59
CA PHE A 214 -0.27 -0.54 -1.35
C PHE A 214 -1.22 0.63 -1.58
N LEU A 215 -0.90 1.51 -2.52
CA LEU A 215 -1.75 2.66 -2.86
C LEU A 215 -3.12 2.21 -3.41
N VAL A 216 -3.16 1.18 -4.26
CA VAL A 216 -4.42 0.64 -4.79
C VAL A 216 -5.27 -0.02 -3.70
N ASP A 217 -4.66 -0.82 -2.83
CA ASP A 217 -5.38 -1.45 -1.71
C ASP A 217 -5.94 -0.38 -0.76
N LEU A 218 -5.15 0.66 -0.47
CA LEU A 218 -5.57 1.77 0.38
C LEU A 218 -6.74 2.55 -0.24
N ALA A 219 -6.67 2.85 -1.54
CA ALA A 219 -7.75 3.54 -2.25
C ALA A 219 -9.06 2.76 -2.21
N ARG A 220 -9.00 1.45 -2.48
CA ARG A 220 -10.17 0.56 -2.41
C ARG A 220 -10.76 0.49 -1.01
N GLU A 221 -9.91 0.49 0.01
CA GLU A 221 -10.37 0.44 1.40
C GLU A 221 -11.06 1.73 1.84
N VAL A 222 -10.52 2.89 1.44
CA VAL A 222 -11.17 4.19 1.65
C VAL A 222 -12.54 4.21 0.97
N GLU A 223 -12.60 3.80 -0.30
CA GLU A 223 -13.86 3.74 -1.05
C GLU A 223 -14.87 2.79 -0.39
N ARG A 224 -14.41 1.62 0.08
CA ARG A 224 -15.24 0.64 0.78
C ARG A 224 -15.83 1.23 2.06
N GLN A 225 -15.03 1.90 2.88
CA GLN A 225 -15.52 2.51 4.13
C GLN A 225 -16.47 3.68 3.88
N GLN A 226 -16.23 4.47 2.82
CA GLN A 226 -17.14 5.55 2.42
C GLN A 226 -18.49 5.01 1.95
N LYS A 227 -18.50 3.95 1.11
CA LYS A 227 -19.74 3.27 0.71
C LYS A 227 -20.52 2.74 1.91
N GLN A 228 -19.83 2.11 2.87
CA GLN A 228 -20.46 1.63 4.10
C GLN A 228 -21.11 2.75 4.90
N ARG A 229 -20.44 3.91 5.04
CA ARG A 229 -21.02 5.07 5.72
C ARG A 229 -22.29 5.56 5.04
N ILE A 230 -22.26 5.72 3.71
CA ILE A 230 -23.43 6.16 2.94
C ILE A 230 -24.60 5.18 3.13
N THR A 231 -24.34 3.87 3.03
CA THR A 231 -25.37 2.84 3.24
C THR A 231 -25.92 2.86 4.67
N THR A 232 -25.07 3.04 5.68
CA THR A 232 -25.53 3.13 7.09
C THR A 232 -26.35 4.38 7.33
N THR A 233 -25.96 5.54 6.80
CA THR A 233 -26.73 6.78 6.91
C THR A 233 -28.12 6.62 6.28
N VAL A 234 -28.20 6.10 5.05
CA VAL A 234 -29.47 5.89 4.33
C VAL A 234 -30.40 4.89 5.04
N LEU A 235 -29.87 3.91 5.77
CA LEU A 235 -30.68 2.92 6.51
C LEU A 235 -31.14 3.42 7.89
N CYS A 236 -30.43 4.37 8.49
CA CYS A 236 -30.79 4.95 9.78
C CYS A 236 -31.77 6.12 9.64
N ASP A 237 -31.81 6.77 8.48
CA ASP A 237 -32.89 7.69 8.12
C ASP A 237 -34.15 6.85 7.90
N SER A 238 -34.99 6.78 8.93
CA SER A 238 -36.26 6.05 8.87
C SER A 238 -37.05 6.50 7.64
N PRO A 239 -37.62 5.60 6.83
CA PRO A 239 -38.46 6.00 5.70
C PRO A 239 -39.68 6.84 6.12
N ALA A 240 -40.01 6.86 7.42
CA ALA A 240 -40.98 7.78 8.00
C ALA A 240 -40.47 9.24 8.02
N ASP A 241 -39.21 9.47 8.40
CA ASP A 241 -38.63 10.81 8.48
C ASP A 241 -38.37 11.40 7.09
N LEU A 242 -38.02 10.57 6.10
CA LEU A 242 -37.89 11.00 4.70
C LEU A 242 -39.22 11.44 4.09
N LYS A 243 -40.34 10.79 4.45
CA LYS A 243 -41.67 11.24 4.01
C LYS A 243 -42.05 12.56 4.67
N GLN A 244 -41.71 12.73 5.93
CA GLN A 244 -42.06 13.92 6.70
C GLN A 244 -41.24 15.13 6.25
N GLN A 245 -39.93 14.96 6.02
CA GLN A 245 -39.07 16.02 5.49
C GLN A 245 -39.46 16.43 4.07
N HIS A 246 -39.85 15.49 3.21
CA HIS A 246 -40.34 15.82 1.88
C HIS A 246 -41.70 16.54 1.97
N GLN A 247 -42.59 16.14 2.87
CA GLN A 247 -43.88 16.81 3.08
C GLN A 247 -43.69 18.26 3.56
N ASP A 248 -42.81 18.49 4.54
CA ASP A 248 -42.49 19.82 5.08
C ASP A 248 -41.85 20.75 4.03
N GLU A 249 -41.03 20.20 3.12
CA GLU A 249 -40.43 20.96 2.01
C GLU A 249 -41.49 21.38 0.98
N TRP A 250 -42.44 20.49 0.65
CA TRP A 250 -43.58 20.83 -0.22
C TRP A 250 -44.52 21.85 0.42
N ASP A 251 -44.78 21.75 1.72
CA ASP A 251 -45.60 22.71 2.45
C ASP A 251 -44.94 24.09 2.48
N THR A 252 -43.62 24.15 2.67
CA THR A 252 -42.85 25.42 2.62
C THR A 252 -42.87 26.05 1.22
N ILE A 253 -42.68 25.26 0.15
CA ILE A 253 -42.76 25.76 -1.24
C ILE A 253 -44.18 26.25 -1.55
N SER A 254 -45.21 25.54 -1.08
CA SER A 254 -46.60 25.94 -1.27
C SER A 254 -46.92 27.25 -0.55
N GLU A 255 -46.37 27.49 0.65
CA GLU A 255 -46.57 28.74 1.38
C GLU A 255 -45.92 29.94 0.67
N ILE A 256 -44.75 29.74 0.05
CA ILE A 256 -44.07 30.77 -0.74
C ILE A 256 -44.88 31.14 -1.98
N TYR A 257 -45.50 30.17 -2.66
CA TYR A 257 -46.34 30.44 -3.83
C TYR A 257 -47.67 31.12 -3.49
N VAL A 258 -48.23 30.88 -2.30
CA VAL A 258 -49.48 31.53 -1.84
C VAL A 258 -49.23 32.94 -1.31
N LYS A 259 -48.05 33.24 -0.77
CA LYS A 259 -47.69 34.57 -0.24
C LYS A 259 -46.99 35.50 -1.24
N ALA A 260 -46.74 35.08 -2.48
CA ALA A 260 -46.20 35.97 -3.50
C ALA A 260 -47.20 37.11 -3.79
N PRO A 261 -46.93 38.36 -3.34
CA PRO A 261 -47.83 39.47 -3.60
C PRO A 261 -47.77 39.80 -5.09
N ALA A 262 -48.94 40.10 -5.66
CA ALA A 262 -49.09 40.56 -7.04
C ALA A 262 -48.35 41.90 -7.25
N LEU A 263 -47.03 41.87 -7.43
CA LEU A 263 -46.18 43.01 -7.73
C LEU A 263 -45.95 43.19 -9.24
N ALA A 264 -46.78 42.57 -10.08
CA ALA A 264 -46.74 42.74 -11.53
C ALA A 264 -47.89 43.64 -12.00
N SER A 265 -47.86 44.94 -11.66
CA SER A 265 -48.70 45.95 -12.35
C SER A 265 -48.29 47.39 -12.05
N THR A 266 -47.04 47.80 -12.32
CA THR A 266 -46.75 49.23 -12.53
C THR A 266 -45.44 49.44 -13.28
N VAL A 267 -45.51 49.41 -14.61
CA VAL A 267 -44.57 50.14 -15.46
C VAL A 267 -45.43 50.86 -16.49
N SER A 268 -45.54 52.18 -16.33
CA SER A 268 -46.06 53.15 -17.30
C SER A 268 -44.97 54.17 -17.54
#